data_AF-G3B8L0-F1
#
_entry.id   AF-G3B8L0-F1
#
_cell.length_a   1.000
_cell.length_b   1.000
_cell.length_c   1.000
_cell.angle_alpha   90.00
_cell.angle_beta   90.00
_cell.angle_gamma   90.00
#
_symmetry.space_group_name_H-M   'P 1'
#
loop_
_entity.id
_entity.type
_entity.pdbx_description
1 polymer ?
#
loop_
_entity_poly.entity_id
_entity_poly.type
_entity_poly.pdbx_seq_one_letter_code
_entity_poly.pdbx_strand_id
1 'polypeptide(L)'
;MFLTRSVPTWVPRGFRSLVYSAVLSDSRRSVPRAKPDRSESKNRFANRFSNEMRPKFHSPERKPPRFKLDGFTPKAQSALNSVIEKVKNDNPSMKVKLVNKGKLQERHLADIINVLDSQTEGIQLVPNNDNQFLIKHVTVQDMIKGYTNELAKDMEQMLLSKGNVTVSRVLRSRDKADKKKSSAKTVSLKWSISLGDLRLQKKAEIERRISKGERFSIHVHGKKRPDPENPDHFTEFDANLDPFELKRRQVVVDELQGLLEQTETKFERKGGLKGLLMLTCIPKDVPTTTAKPSDKKQKPVEKKKKEEPEKAPKVEEEDLDALYSFKIEN
;
A
#
# COMPACT_ATOMS: atom_id res chain seq x y z
N MET A 1 25.26 -34.52 49.45
CA MET A 1 23.83 -34.90 49.55
C MET A 1 23.10 -34.34 48.36
N PHE A 2 22.55 -35.22 47.53
CA PHE A 2 21.77 -34.90 46.33
C PHE A 2 20.37 -34.41 46.74
N LEU A 3 19.88 -33.33 46.13
CA LEU A 3 18.45 -33.07 46.01
C LEU A 3 18.15 -32.63 44.58
N THR A 4 17.35 -33.45 43.93
CA THR A 4 16.85 -33.31 42.56
C THR A 4 15.35 -32.99 42.59
N ARG A 5 14.85 -32.47 41.45
CA ARG A 5 13.44 -32.32 41.02
C ARG A 5 12.73 -31.08 41.60
N SER A 6 11.87 -30.37 40.87
CA SER A 6 10.95 -30.83 39.81
C SER A 6 10.53 -29.65 38.92
N VAL A 7 10.42 -29.88 37.60
CA VAL A 7 9.86 -28.93 36.63
C VAL A 7 8.45 -29.42 36.27
N PRO A 8 7.38 -28.62 36.36
CA PRO A 8 6.07 -29.02 35.89
C PRO A 8 5.94 -28.76 34.38
N THR A 9 5.74 -29.84 33.63
CA THR A 9 5.30 -29.83 32.24
C THR A 9 3.80 -29.52 32.17
N TRP A 10 3.43 -28.53 31.36
CA TRP A 10 2.04 -28.18 31.10
C TRP A 10 1.66 -28.66 29.69
N VAL A 11 0.71 -29.60 29.63
CA VAL A 11 0.11 -30.14 28.39
C VAL A 11 -1.35 -29.71 28.36
N PRO A 12 -1.81 -28.97 27.33
CA PRO A 12 -3.23 -28.81 27.09
C PRO A 12 -3.79 -30.02 26.34
N ARG A 13 -4.82 -30.61 26.95
CA ARG A 13 -5.66 -31.69 26.42
C ARG A 13 -6.47 -31.24 25.22
N GLY A 14 -6.75 -32.20 24.34
CA GLY A 14 -7.45 -32.02 23.09
C GLY A 14 -8.87 -31.48 23.19
N PHE A 15 -9.26 -30.78 22.14
CA PHE A 15 -10.64 -30.50 21.81
C PHE A 15 -11.06 -31.38 20.62
N ARG A 16 -12.06 -32.21 20.88
CA ARG A 16 -12.73 -33.09 19.92
C ARG A 16 -13.71 -32.29 19.06
N SER A 17 -13.62 -32.54 17.75
CA SER A 17 -14.72 -32.89 16.84
C SER A 17 -16.09 -32.18 16.99
N LEU A 18 -16.48 -31.48 15.93
CA LEU A 18 -17.84 -31.51 15.41
C LEU A 18 -17.78 -31.35 13.88
N VAL A 19 -17.73 -32.49 13.19
CA VAL A 19 -17.98 -32.60 11.75
C VAL A 19 -19.47 -32.86 11.59
N TYR A 20 -20.20 -31.93 10.98
CA TYR A 20 -21.58 -32.14 10.59
C TYR A 20 -21.62 -32.90 9.26
N SER A 21 -22.03 -34.16 9.34
CA SER A 21 -22.46 -34.99 8.22
C SER A 21 -23.93 -34.70 7.92
N ALA A 22 -24.26 -34.34 6.68
CA ALA A 22 -25.62 -34.39 6.17
C ALA A 22 -25.62 -35.20 4.85
N VAL A 23 -25.96 -36.48 4.97
CA VAL A 23 -26.36 -37.37 3.88
C VAL A 23 -27.79 -37.78 4.19
N LEU A 24 -28.74 -37.38 3.33
CA LEU A 24 -30.05 -38.01 3.20
C LEU A 24 -30.45 -37.95 1.72
N SER A 25 -30.27 -39.07 1.00
CA SER A 25 -31.29 -40.05 0.61
C SER A 25 -32.36 -39.56 -0.37
N ASP A 26 -32.11 -39.94 -1.63
CA ASP A 26 -33.00 -40.60 -2.59
C ASP A 26 -34.47 -40.80 -2.14
N SER A 27 -35.41 -40.22 -2.91
CA SER A 27 -36.76 -40.76 -3.01
C SER A 27 -37.37 -40.46 -4.38
N ARG A 28 -37.27 -41.46 -5.24
CA ARG A 28 -38.11 -41.67 -6.42
C ARG A 28 -39.59 -41.62 -6.03
N ARG A 29 -40.37 -40.76 -6.70
CA ARG A 29 -41.80 -41.01 -6.92
C ARG A 29 -42.22 -40.62 -8.33
N SER A 30 -42.37 -41.67 -9.14
CA SER A 30 -43.09 -41.76 -10.40
C SER A 30 -44.58 -41.99 -10.13
N VAL A 31 -45.48 -41.14 -10.65
CA VAL A 31 -46.87 -41.52 -10.98
C VAL A 31 -47.48 -40.46 -11.94
N PRO A 32 -48.63 -40.68 -12.62
CA PRO A 32 -48.66 -41.13 -14.00
C PRO A 32 -49.36 -40.16 -14.97
N ARG A 33 -49.24 -40.55 -16.23
CA ARG A 33 -49.89 -40.05 -17.45
C ARG A 33 -51.43 -39.98 -17.31
N ALA A 34 -52.01 -38.79 -17.50
CA ALA A 34 -53.43 -38.62 -17.75
C ALA A 34 -53.63 -37.93 -19.11
N LYS A 35 -54.33 -38.60 -20.02
CA LYS A 35 -54.89 -38.02 -21.25
C LYS A 35 -56.29 -37.48 -20.93
N PRO A 36 -56.70 -36.37 -21.55
CA PRO A 36 -58.09 -36.22 -21.95
C PRO A 36 -58.20 -36.01 -23.47
N ASP A 37 -58.89 -36.99 -24.04
CA ASP A 37 -60.01 -36.90 -24.96
C ASP A 37 -60.07 -35.92 -26.15
N ARG A 38 -60.47 -36.53 -27.26
CA ARG A 38 -60.87 -35.90 -28.51
C ARG A 38 -62.30 -35.38 -28.36
N SER A 39 -62.51 -34.12 -28.68
CA SER A 39 -63.73 -33.72 -29.38
C SER A 39 -63.39 -32.71 -30.48
N GLU A 40 -64.02 -32.95 -31.62
CA GLU A 40 -64.00 -32.19 -32.86
C GLU A 40 -64.55 -30.76 -32.61
N SER A 41 -64.29 -29.71 -33.38
CA SER A 41 -64.26 -29.62 -34.82
C SER A 41 -63.83 -28.20 -35.24
N LYS A 42 -63.41 -28.06 -36.51
CA LYS A 42 -63.48 -26.83 -37.33
C LYS A 42 -62.54 -25.68 -36.95
N ASN A 43 -61.32 -25.75 -37.53
CA ASN A 43 -60.74 -24.69 -38.36
C ASN A 43 -59.34 -25.11 -38.80
N ARG A 44 -59.26 -25.94 -39.84
CA ARG A 44 -57.98 -26.40 -40.43
C ARG A 44 -57.86 -26.06 -41.91
N PHE A 45 -58.34 -24.92 -42.39
CA PHE A 45 -58.12 -24.50 -43.79
C PHE A 45 -57.96 -22.98 -44.01
N ALA A 46 -57.59 -22.21 -42.98
CA ALA A 46 -57.21 -20.80 -43.15
C ALA A 46 -55.99 -20.51 -42.28
N ASN A 47 -54.80 -20.56 -42.91
CA ASN A 47 -53.49 -20.01 -42.49
C ASN A 47 -52.30 -20.86 -42.99
N ARG A 48 -52.35 -21.35 -44.23
CA ARG A 48 -51.20 -22.01 -44.89
C ARG A 48 -50.57 -21.19 -46.02
N PHE A 49 -50.93 -19.93 -46.20
CA PHE A 49 -50.38 -19.08 -47.27
C PHE A 49 -50.13 -17.62 -46.85
N SER A 50 -49.56 -17.38 -45.67
CA SER A 50 -49.19 -16.02 -45.27
C SER A 50 -47.98 -15.91 -44.34
N ASN A 51 -47.02 -16.85 -44.41
CA ASN A 51 -45.79 -16.70 -43.61
C ASN A 51 -44.47 -17.16 -44.28
N GLU A 52 -44.43 -17.43 -45.58
CA GLU A 52 -43.21 -17.90 -46.26
C GLU A 52 -42.40 -16.80 -46.98
N MET A 53 -42.78 -15.53 -46.85
CA MET A 53 -42.05 -14.39 -47.45
C MET A 53 -41.79 -13.27 -46.43
N ARG A 54 -41.54 -13.60 -45.16
CA ARG A 54 -40.79 -12.67 -44.30
C ARG A 54 -39.32 -13.06 -44.41
N PRO A 55 -38.45 -12.23 -45.03
CA PRO A 55 -37.03 -12.45 -44.89
C PRO A 55 -36.76 -12.49 -43.39
N LYS A 56 -36.20 -13.60 -42.91
CA LYS A 56 -35.62 -13.66 -41.57
C LYS A 56 -34.51 -12.62 -41.58
N PHE A 57 -34.82 -11.38 -41.22
CA PHE A 57 -33.83 -10.39 -40.83
C PHE A 57 -33.06 -11.05 -39.70
N HIS A 58 -31.95 -11.70 -40.04
CA HIS A 58 -30.94 -12.07 -39.09
C HIS A 58 -30.52 -10.73 -38.53
N SER A 59 -31.02 -10.41 -37.33
CA SER A 59 -30.51 -9.29 -36.57
C SER A 59 -28.99 -9.50 -36.58
N PRO A 60 -28.21 -8.58 -37.18
CA PRO A 60 -26.78 -8.82 -37.34
C PRO A 60 -26.24 -9.09 -35.94
N GLU A 61 -25.74 -10.31 -35.73
CA GLU A 61 -25.11 -10.66 -34.47
C GLU A 61 -24.07 -9.58 -34.21
N ARG A 62 -24.30 -8.79 -33.16
CA ARG A 62 -23.40 -7.70 -32.80
C ARG A 62 -22.09 -8.35 -32.44
N LYS A 63 -21.14 -8.31 -33.39
CA LYS A 63 -19.79 -8.82 -33.19
C LYS A 63 -19.26 -8.20 -31.89
N PRO A 64 -18.70 -9.01 -30.98
CA PRO A 64 -18.20 -8.48 -29.72
C PRO A 64 -17.18 -7.37 -30.01
N PRO A 65 -17.19 -6.27 -29.25
CA PRO A 65 -16.29 -5.16 -29.46
C PRO A 65 -14.84 -5.65 -29.40
N ARG A 66 -14.12 -5.55 -30.51
CA ARG A 66 -12.73 -5.99 -30.65
C ARG A 66 -11.80 -4.82 -30.29
N PHE A 67 -10.80 -5.11 -29.46
CA PHE A 67 -9.70 -4.20 -29.17
C PHE A 67 -8.69 -4.26 -30.31
N LYS A 68 -8.41 -3.12 -30.93
CA LYS A 68 -7.34 -2.98 -31.92
C LYS A 68 -6.08 -2.58 -31.17
N LEU A 69 -5.18 -3.52 -30.99
CA LEU A 69 -3.89 -3.30 -30.30
C LEU A 69 -2.71 -3.26 -31.28
N ASP A 70 -3.01 -3.25 -32.58
CA ASP A 70 -2.03 -3.20 -33.65
C ASP A 70 -1.28 -1.85 -33.59
N GLY A 71 0.06 -1.90 -33.59
CA GLY A 71 0.93 -0.71 -33.51
C GLY A 71 1.50 -0.39 -32.12
N PHE A 72 0.98 -1.00 -31.05
CA PHE A 72 1.58 -0.89 -29.72
C PHE A 72 2.79 -1.81 -29.58
N THR A 73 3.78 -1.40 -28.76
CA THR A 73 4.89 -2.29 -28.39
C THR A 73 4.38 -3.52 -27.62
N PRO A 74 5.06 -4.68 -27.67
CA PRO A 74 4.61 -5.89 -26.97
C PRO A 74 4.37 -5.65 -25.48
N LYS A 75 5.23 -4.85 -24.84
CA LYS A 75 5.09 -4.46 -23.43
C LYS A 75 3.85 -3.60 -23.18
N ALA A 76 3.55 -2.64 -24.07
CA ALA A 76 2.34 -1.83 -23.99
C ALA A 76 1.07 -2.66 -24.23
N GLN A 77 1.11 -3.63 -25.14
CA GLN A 77 0.02 -4.57 -25.36
C GLN A 77 -0.26 -5.42 -24.12
N SER A 78 0.78 -5.97 -23.47
CA SER A 78 0.62 -6.70 -22.21
C SER A 78 0.01 -5.83 -21.10
N ALA A 79 0.46 -4.57 -20.99
CA ALA A 79 -0.11 -3.62 -20.03
C ALA A 79 -1.59 -3.34 -20.30
N LEU A 80 -1.97 -3.11 -21.56
CA LEU A 80 -3.37 -2.91 -21.97
C LEU A 80 -4.22 -4.15 -21.72
N ASN A 81 -3.72 -5.34 -22.07
CA ASN A 81 -4.39 -6.61 -21.82
C ASN A 81 -4.65 -6.81 -20.33
N SER A 82 -3.68 -6.49 -19.46
CA SER A 82 -3.88 -6.55 -18.00
C SER A 82 -5.00 -5.62 -17.53
N VAL A 83 -5.10 -4.40 -18.09
CA VAL A 83 -6.21 -3.48 -17.79
C VAL A 83 -7.55 -4.03 -18.29
N ILE A 84 -7.58 -4.57 -19.51
CA ILE A 84 -8.78 -5.18 -20.11
C ILE A 84 -9.25 -6.36 -19.26
N GLU A 85 -8.34 -7.24 -18.83
CA GLU A 85 -8.66 -8.40 -18.01
C GLU A 85 -9.24 -8.01 -16.66
N LYS A 86 -8.65 -7.02 -15.98
CA LYS A 86 -9.20 -6.51 -14.71
C LYS A 86 -10.60 -5.93 -14.88
N VAL A 87 -10.79 -5.10 -15.91
CA VAL A 87 -12.10 -4.53 -16.18
C VAL A 87 -13.11 -5.62 -16.52
N LYS A 88 -12.72 -6.64 -17.28
CA LYS A 88 -13.57 -7.77 -17.65
C LYS A 88 -13.96 -8.63 -16.45
N ASN A 89 -13.02 -8.86 -15.54
CA ASN A 89 -13.23 -9.71 -14.36
C ASN A 89 -14.25 -9.09 -13.40
N ASP A 90 -14.16 -7.79 -13.13
CA ASP A 90 -15.09 -7.15 -12.18
C ASP A 90 -16.33 -6.56 -12.87
N ASN A 91 -16.24 -6.18 -14.16
CA ASN A 91 -17.36 -5.66 -14.93
C ASN A 91 -17.48 -6.31 -16.33
N PRO A 92 -18.33 -7.35 -16.49
CA PRO A 92 -18.53 -8.01 -17.78
C PRO A 92 -19.17 -7.11 -18.84
N SER A 93 -19.80 -5.99 -18.44
CA SER A 93 -20.38 -5.02 -19.37
C SER A 93 -19.34 -4.09 -20.01
N MET A 94 -18.09 -4.10 -19.52
CA MET A 94 -16.96 -3.29 -20.02
C MET A 94 -17.23 -1.77 -20.12
N LYS A 95 -18.25 -1.28 -19.41
CA LYS A 95 -18.54 0.15 -19.28
C LYS A 95 -17.68 0.75 -18.18
N VAL A 96 -16.98 1.83 -18.51
CA VAL A 96 -16.01 2.48 -17.63
C VAL A 96 -16.19 3.98 -17.65
N LYS A 97 -15.85 4.65 -16.55
CA LYS A 97 -15.89 6.11 -16.45
C LYS A 97 -14.53 6.67 -16.82
N LEU A 98 -14.47 7.41 -17.93
CA LEU A 98 -13.27 8.07 -18.40
C LEU A 98 -13.15 9.46 -17.76
N VAL A 99 -12.00 9.75 -17.16
CA VAL A 99 -11.64 11.08 -16.66
C VAL A 99 -10.91 11.83 -17.77
N ASN A 100 -11.61 12.76 -18.43
CA ASN A 100 -11.01 13.64 -19.43
C ASN A 100 -11.11 15.10 -18.94
N LYS A 101 -9.96 15.72 -18.65
CA LYS A 101 -9.86 17.14 -18.23
C LYS A 101 -10.88 17.55 -17.15
N GLY A 102 -11.09 16.68 -16.15
CA GLY A 102 -12.00 16.93 -15.02
C GLY A 102 -13.47 16.59 -15.26
N LYS A 103 -13.86 16.10 -16.45
CA LYS A 103 -15.21 15.59 -16.72
C LYS A 103 -15.21 14.07 -16.75
N LEU A 104 -16.22 13.48 -16.12
CA LEU A 104 -16.47 12.03 -16.10
C LEU A 104 -17.43 11.68 -17.25
N GLN A 105 -16.99 10.82 -18.16
CA GLN A 105 -17.82 10.30 -19.25
C GLN A 105 -17.90 8.78 -19.18
N GLU A 106 -19.10 8.22 -19.19
CA GLU A 106 -19.28 6.77 -19.33
C GLU A 106 -19.11 6.37 -20.79
N ARG A 107 -18.15 5.48 -21.05
CA ARG A 107 -17.89 4.91 -22.39
C ARG A 107 -17.56 3.43 -22.28
N HIS A 108 -17.67 2.73 -23.41
CA HIS A 108 -17.20 1.35 -23.49
C HIS A 108 -15.68 1.33 -23.61
N LEU A 109 -15.00 0.41 -22.90
CA LEU A 109 -13.54 0.35 -22.87
C LEU A 109 -12.92 0.21 -24.27
N ALA A 110 -13.54 -0.59 -25.14
CA ALA A 110 -13.06 -0.78 -26.51
C ALA A 110 -13.04 0.52 -27.33
N ASP A 111 -14.02 1.40 -27.13
CA ASP A 111 -14.08 2.68 -27.85
C ASP A 111 -12.99 3.63 -27.37
N ILE A 112 -12.58 3.51 -26.09
CA ILE A 112 -11.47 4.28 -25.54
C ILE A 112 -10.17 3.78 -26.15
N ILE A 113 -9.90 2.47 -26.07
CA ILE A 113 -8.63 1.88 -26.52
C ILE A 113 -8.43 2.07 -28.03
N ASN A 114 -9.49 1.92 -28.83
CA ASN A 114 -9.40 2.06 -30.29
C ASN A 114 -9.14 3.49 -30.76
N VAL A 115 -9.34 4.50 -29.90
CA VAL A 115 -9.09 5.92 -30.22
C VAL A 115 -7.71 6.38 -29.73
N LEU A 116 -7.05 5.62 -28.85
CA LEU A 116 -5.73 5.97 -28.33
C LEU A 116 -4.67 5.95 -29.44
N ASP A 117 -3.77 6.93 -29.39
CA ASP A 117 -2.56 6.88 -30.18
C ASP A 117 -1.56 5.88 -29.59
N SER A 118 -1.03 5.00 -30.45
CA SER A 118 -0.13 3.90 -30.08
C SER A 118 1.22 4.33 -29.50
N GLN A 119 1.65 5.58 -29.77
CA GLN A 119 2.96 6.08 -29.39
C GLN A 119 2.92 6.99 -28.17
N THR A 120 1.94 7.90 -28.09
CA THR A 120 1.92 8.93 -27.03
C THR A 120 0.94 8.62 -25.90
N GLU A 121 -0.20 8.01 -26.21
CA GLU A 121 -1.32 7.89 -25.27
C GLU A 121 -1.49 6.47 -24.72
N GLY A 122 -1.72 6.40 -23.41
CA GLY A 122 -2.01 5.18 -22.68
C GLY A 122 -3.15 5.39 -21.70
N ILE A 123 -3.52 4.31 -21.02
CA ILE A 123 -4.58 4.31 -20.02
C ILE A 123 -4.08 3.74 -18.70
N GLN A 124 -4.59 4.30 -17.60
CA GLN A 124 -4.33 3.77 -16.27
C GLN A 124 -5.65 3.63 -15.51
N LEU A 125 -5.78 2.51 -14.83
CA LEU A 125 -6.89 2.24 -13.93
C LEU A 125 -6.66 2.99 -12.61
N VAL A 126 -7.64 3.78 -12.18
CA VAL A 126 -7.63 4.47 -10.89
C VAL A 126 -8.62 3.74 -9.97
N PRO A 127 -8.18 3.28 -8.79
CA PRO A 127 -9.10 2.66 -7.83
C PRO A 127 -10.10 3.70 -7.35
N ASN A 128 -11.38 3.37 -7.43
CA ASN A 128 -12.46 4.18 -6.86
C ASN A 128 -13.26 3.35 -5.85
N ASN A 129 -13.76 4.04 -4.83
CA ASN A 129 -14.47 3.40 -3.72
C ASN A 129 -15.85 2.85 -4.13
N ASP A 130 -16.42 3.30 -5.26
CA ASP A 130 -17.80 3.02 -5.66
C ASP A 130 -17.97 1.78 -6.58
N ASN A 131 -17.07 0.80 -6.53
CA ASN A 131 -17.09 -0.40 -7.39
C ASN A 131 -17.17 -0.10 -8.91
N GLN A 132 -16.79 1.10 -9.32
CA GLN A 132 -16.76 1.51 -10.72
C GLN A 132 -15.33 1.85 -11.13
N PHE A 133 -14.89 1.29 -12.26
CA PHE A 133 -13.57 1.60 -12.79
C PHE A 133 -13.51 3.00 -13.37
N LEU A 134 -12.60 3.79 -12.82
CA LEU A 134 -12.20 5.06 -13.41
C LEU A 134 -10.94 4.84 -14.23
N ILE A 135 -10.99 5.28 -15.48
CA ILE A 135 -9.84 5.26 -16.38
C ILE A 135 -9.35 6.69 -16.57
N LYS A 136 -8.04 6.87 -16.42
CA LYS A 136 -7.35 8.12 -16.69
C LYS A 136 -6.49 7.98 -17.94
N HIS A 137 -6.49 8.99 -18.81
CA HIS A 137 -5.50 9.12 -19.87
C HIS A 137 -4.13 9.47 -19.29
N VAL A 138 -3.14 8.69 -19.67
CA VAL A 138 -1.77 8.76 -19.17
C VAL A 138 -0.82 8.56 -20.36
N THR A 139 0.48 8.82 -20.22
CA THR A 139 1.44 8.51 -21.29
C THR A 139 1.63 6.99 -21.41
N VAL A 140 2.03 6.50 -22.60
CA VAL A 140 2.36 5.07 -22.80
C VAL A 140 3.45 4.61 -21.83
N GLN A 141 4.46 5.46 -21.59
CA GLN A 141 5.57 5.14 -20.69
C GLN A 141 5.07 4.94 -19.25
N ASP A 142 4.20 5.83 -18.77
CA ASP A 142 3.68 5.74 -17.41
C ASP A 142 2.69 4.56 -17.25
N MET A 143 1.95 4.21 -18.30
CA MET A 143 1.15 2.98 -18.34
C MET A 143 2.04 1.74 -18.20
N ILE A 144 3.12 1.64 -18.96
CA ILE A 144 4.09 0.53 -18.87
C ILE A 144 4.74 0.50 -17.47
N LYS A 145 5.18 1.65 -16.95
CA LYS A 145 5.74 1.75 -15.59
C LYS A 145 4.73 1.27 -14.55
N GLY A 146 3.46 1.67 -14.66
CA GLY A 146 2.38 1.19 -13.80
C GLY A 146 2.27 -0.33 -13.80
N TYR A 147 2.21 -0.93 -15.00
CA TYR A 147 2.14 -2.38 -15.17
C TYR A 147 3.36 -3.11 -14.61
N THR A 148 4.58 -2.63 -14.90
CA THR A 148 5.81 -3.26 -14.36
C THR A 148 5.91 -3.17 -12.84
N ASN A 149 5.48 -2.06 -12.24
CA ASN A 149 5.44 -1.91 -10.80
C ASN A 149 4.40 -2.83 -10.14
N GLU A 150 3.29 -3.08 -10.82
CA GLU A 150 2.29 -4.02 -10.36
C GLU A 150 2.77 -5.48 -10.44
N LEU A 151 3.34 -5.88 -11.57
CA LEU A 151 3.99 -7.20 -11.68
C LEU A 151 5.05 -7.40 -10.60
N ALA A 152 5.88 -6.37 -10.33
CA ALA A 152 6.87 -6.43 -9.27
C ALA A 152 6.22 -6.63 -7.89
N LYS A 153 5.09 -5.97 -7.61
CA LYS A 153 4.34 -6.16 -6.36
C LYS A 153 3.73 -7.55 -6.26
N ASP A 154 3.18 -8.08 -7.34
CA ASP A 154 2.59 -9.42 -7.37
C ASP A 154 3.67 -10.48 -7.15
N MET A 155 4.84 -10.32 -7.78
CA MET A 155 6.00 -11.18 -7.55
C MET A 155 6.52 -11.06 -6.12
N GLU A 156 6.61 -9.84 -5.58
CA GLU A 156 6.99 -9.60 -4.18
C GLU A 156 6.03 -10.31 -3.22
N GLN A 157 4.72 -10.20 -3.42
CA GLN A 157 3.69 -10.89 -2.62
C GLN A 157 3.78 -12.41 -2.76
N MET A 158 4.00 -12.94 -3.97
CA MET A 158 4.21 -14.37 -4.19
C MET A 158 5.47 -14.90 -3.51
N LEU A 159 6.56 -14.13 -3.49
CA LEU A 159 7.78 -14.53 -2.81
C LEU A 159 7.62 -14.51 -1.28
N LEU A 160 6.84 -13.55 -0.76
CA LEU A 160 6.50 -13.50 0.66
C LEU A 160 5.60 -14.65 1.08
N SER A 161 4.59 -15.00 0.28
CA SER A 161 3.72 -16.15 0.56
C SER A 161 4.48 -17.47 0.51
N LYS A 162 5.49 -17.57 -0.36
CA LYS A 162 6.45 -18.68 -0.41
C LYS A 162 7.49 -18.65 0.73
N GLY A 163 7.49 -17.63 1.59
CA GLY A 163 8.37 -17.54 2.76
C GLY A 163 9.80 -17.08 2.46
N ASN A 164 10.04 -16.37 1.35
CA ASN A 164 11.38 -15.90 1.01
C ASN A 164 11.91 -14.89 2.05
N VAL A 165 13.03 -15.26 2.68
CA VAL A 165 13.67 -14.50 3.77
C VAL A 165 14.34 -13.22 3.27
N THR A 166 14.81 -13.18 2.01
CA THR A 166 15.49 -12.00 1.46
C THR A 166 14.52 -10.85 1.26
N VAL A 167 13.39 -11.11 0.59
CA VAL A 167 12.29 -10.13 0.39
C VAL A 167 11.78 -9.63 1.74
N SER A 168 11.55 -10.55 2.68
CA SER A 168 11.14 -10.21 4.05
C SER A 168 12.13 -9.28 4.76
N ARG A 169 13.44 -9.49 4.55
CA ARG A 169 14.49 -8.63 5.12
C ARG A 169 14.51 -7.25 4.49
N VAL A 170 14.36 -7.18 3.16
CA VAL A 170 14.32 -5.91 2.41
C VAL A 170 13.12 -5.07 2.86
N LEU A 171 11.94 -5.67 2.98
CA LEU A 171 10.75 -4.99 3.50
C LEU A 171 10.94 -4.44 4.91
N ARG A 172 11.46 -5.26 5.84
CA ARG A 172 11.77 -4.80 7.21
C ARG A 172 12.78 -3.66 7.22
N SER A 173 13.73 -3.65 6.28
CA SER A 173 14.70 -2.55 6.15
C SER A 173 14.02 -1.27 5.67
N ARG A 174 13.14 -1.37 4.66
CA ARG A 174 12.35 -0.25 4.14
C ARG A 174 11.46 0.35 5.24
N ASP A 175 10.74 -0.49 5.97
CA ASP A 175 9.87 -0.06 7.06
C ASP A 175 10.67 0.62 8.18
N LYS A 176 11.85 0.11 8.52
CA LYS A 176 12.75 0.76 9.49
C LYS A 176 13.24 2.12 8.98
N ALA A 177 13.55 2.24 7.70
CA ALA A 177 13.97 3.52 7.12
C ALA A 177 12.83 4.54 7.16
N ASP A 178 11.60 4.13 6.84
CA ASP A 178 10.44 5.01 6.86
C ASP A 178 10.05 5.41 8.30
N LYS A 179 10.13 4.48 9.27
CA LYS A 179 10.00 4.79 10.70
C LYS A 179 11.08 5.75 11.21
N LYS A 180 12.31 5.68 10.68
CA LYS A 180 13.38 6.64 11.02
C LYS A 180 13.09 8.03 10.47
N LYS A 181 12.55 8.15 9.25
CA LYS A 181 12.17 9.45 8.65
C LYS A 181 11.05 10.13 9.45
N SER A 182 10.06 9.39 9.94
CA SER A 182 9.02 9.95 10.80
C SER A 182 9.53 10.30 12.20
N SER A 183 10.31 9.40 12.82
CA SER A 183 10.88 9.64 14.16
C SER A 183 11.88 10.80 14.20
N ALA A 184 12.56 11.13 13.10
CA ALA A 184 13.49 12.26 13.05
C ALA A 184 12.81 13.61 13.39
N LYS A 185 11.50 13.71 13.13
CA LYS A 185 10.66 14.89 13.41
C LYS A 185 10.23 14.99 14.88
N THR A 186 10.61 14.03 15.73
CA THR A 186 10.21 14.04 17.16
C THR A 186 11.44 13.97 18.06
N VAL A 187 11.51 14.89 19.02
CA VAL A 187 12.48 14.88 20.12
C VAL A 187 11.84 14.19 21.33
N SER A 188 12.29 12.99 21.65
CA SER A 188 11.80 12.24 22.81
C SER A 188 12.62 12.58 24.05
N LEU A 189 11.93 12.90 25.15
CA LEU A 189 12.44 13.24 26.48
C LEU A 189 11.73 12.40 27.54
N LYS A 190 12.43 12.07 28.62
CA LYS A 190 11.84 11.42 29.80
C LYS A 190 11.62 12.44 30.91
N TRP A 191 10.56 12.30 31.70
CA TRP A 191 10.36 13.11 32.92
C TRP A 191 11.53 12.99 33.91
N SER A 192 12.22 11.85 33.92
CA SER A 192 13.37 11.60 34.77
C SER A 192 14.70 12.15 34.23
N ILE A 193 14.68 12.98 33.17
CA ILE A 193 15.89 13.62 32.61
C ILE A 193 16.60 14.48 33.67
N SER A 194 17.93 14.57 33.58
CA SER A 194 18.72 15.48 34.41
C SER A 194 18.73 16.88 33.79
N LEU A 195 18.84 17.92 34.61
CA LEU A 195 18.91 19.30 34.10
C LEU A 195 20.17 19.53 33.25
N GLY A 196 21.27 18.84 33.56
CA GLY A 196 22.49 18.88 32.75
C GLY A 196 22.29 18.30 31.35
N ASP A 197 21.64 17.14 31.24
CA ASP A 197 21.31 16.51 29.95
C ASP A 197 20.35 17.39 29.12
N LEU A 198 19.38 18.00 29.79
CA LEU A 198 18.44 18.93 29.17
C LEU A 198 19.16 20.16 28.58
N ARG A 199 20.03 20.80 29.37
CA ARG A 199 20.72 22.05 29.01
C ARG A 199 21.86 21.86 28.00
N LEU A 200 22.51 20.70 27.99
CA LEU A 200 23.67 20.45 27.11
C LEU A 200 23.27 19.63 25.88
N GLN A 201 22.77 18.41 26.09
CA GLN A 201 22.53 17.48 24.99
C GLN A 201 21.23 17.82 24.25
N LYS A 202 20.13 18.00 24.98
CA LYS A 202 18.81 18.22 24.36
C LYS A 202 18.64 19.61 23.81
N LYS A 203 19.20 20.63 24.47
CA LYS A 203 19.34 21.97 23.90
C LYS A 203 20.04 21.94 22.54
N ALA A 204 21.23 21.32 22.46
CA ALA A 204 21.96 21.22 21.20
C ALA A 204 21.19 20.40 20.13
N GLU A 205 20.44 19.37 20.54
CA GLU A 205 19.57 18.60 19.65
C GLU A 205 18.41 19.44 19.08
N ILE A 206 17.82 20.31 19.91
CA ILE A 206 16.73 21.23 19.54
C ILE A 206 17.27 22.34 18.62
N GLU A 207 18.38 22.99 18.97
CA GLU A 207 19.04 24.02 18.16
C GLU A 207 19.42 23.50 16.77
N ARG A 208 19.93 22.26 16.68
CA ARG A 208 20.23 21.60 15.40
C ARG A 208 18.99 21.35 14.53
N ARG A 209 17.80 21.16 15.13
CA ARG A 209 16.55 21.01 14.36
C ARG A 209 15.98 22.35 13.93
N ILE A 210 16.05 23.35 14.81
CA ILE A 210 15.63 24.73 14.51
C ILE A 210 16.48 25.30 13.37
N SER A 211 17.81 25.14 13.42
CA SER A 211 18.73 25.62 12.37
C SER A 211 18.51 24.96 11.00
N LYS A 212 17.92 23.75 10.94
CA LYS A 212 17.52 23.10 9.69
C LYS A 212 16.20 23.63 9.12
N GLY A 213 15.45 24.44 9.88
CA GLY A 213 14.13 24.91 9.49
C GLY A 213 13.05 23.81 9.49
N GLU A 214 13.31 22.66 10.11
CA GLU A 214 12.36 21.55 10.16
C GLU A 214 11.33 21.77 11.28
N ARG A 215 10.05 21.49 11.00
CA ARG A 215 9.02 21.42 12.04
C ARG A 215 9.19 20.11 12.83
N PHE A 216 9.19 20.19 14.16
CA PHE A 216 9.36 19.03 15.02
C PHE A 216 8.48 19.10 16.26
N SER A 217 8.21 17.94 16.87
CA SER A 217 7.50 17.84 18.16
C SER A 217 8.44 17.38 19.26
N ILE A 218 8.35 17.96 20.46
CA ILE A 218 9.06 17.47 21.65
C ILE A 218 8.06 16.70 22.50
N HIS A 219 8.34 15.43 22.77
CA HIS A 219 7.51 14.56 23.60
C HIS A 219 8.22 14.27 24.91
N VAL A 220 7.67 14.74 26.04
CA VAL A 220 8.12 14.38 27.37
C VAL A 220 7.22 13.30 27.93
N HIS A 221 7.79 12.11 28.18
CA HIS A 221 7.04 10.94 28.59
C HIS A 221 7.60 10.30 29.87
N GLY A 222 6.79 9.44 30.48
CA GLY A 222 7.17 8.64 31.64
C GLY A 222 7.99 7.40 31.26
N LYS A 223 7.74 6.29 31.96
CA LYS A 223 8.47 5.02 31.76
C LYS A 223 8.19 4.40 30.39
N LYS A 224 6.96 4.46 29.90
CA LYS A 224 6.59 4.00 28.56
C LYS A 224 6.82 5.09 27.52
N ARG A 225 7.31 4.69 26.34
CA ARG A 225 7.47 5.59 25.20
C ARG A 225 6.11 5.77 24.51
N PRO A 226 5.81 6.98 24.00
CA PRO A 226 4.66 7.22 23.15
C PRO A 226 4.74 6.34 21.89
N ASP A 227 3.60 5.79 21.46
CA ASP A 227 3.52 5.04 20.21
C ASP A 227 3.78 6.00 19.02
N PRO A 228 4.78 5.74 18.17
CA PRO A 228 5.03 6.57 16.99
C PRO A 228 3.88 6.58 15.98
N GLU A 229 3.00 5.58 15.96
CA GLU A 229 1.86 5.52 15.03
C GLU A 229 0.63 6.29 15.54
N ASN A 230 0.53 6.53 16.86
CA ASN A 230 -0.57 7.28 17.45
C ASN A 230 -0.08 8.17 18.62
N PRO A 231 0.62 9.27 18.32
CA PRO A 231 1.27 10.12 19.33
C PRO A 231 0.30 10.98 20.15
N ASP A 232 -1.03 10.87 19.93
CA ASP A 232 -2.08 11.53 20.71
C ASP A 232 -2.88 10.58 21.62
N HIS A 233 -2.70 9.26 21.50
CA HIS A 233 -3.44 8.28 22.31
C HIS A 233 -2.73 8.01 23.64
N PHE A 234 -3.09 8.74 24.72
CA PHE A 234 -2.46 8.57 26.04
C PHE A 234 -3.45 8.13 27.13
N THR A 235 -3.19 6.94 27.68
CA THR A 235 -4.00 6.27 28.71
C THR A 235 -3.36 6.27 30.10
N GLU A 236 -2.09 6.69 30.25
CA GLU A 236 -1.43 6.74 31.57
C GLU A 236 -1.46 8.17 32.14
N PHE A 237 -2.54 8.46 32.86
CA PHE A 237 -2.60 9.55 33.82
C PHE A 237 -2.01 9.06 35.14
N ASP A 238 -0.92 9.66 35.58
CA ASP A 238 -0.29 9.28 36.84
C ASP A 238 -1.06 9.95 38.00
N ALA A 239 -2.10 9.26 38.48
CA ALA A 239 -3.03 9.80 39.47
C ALA A 239 -2.37 10.07 40.83
N ASN A 240 -1.36 9.26 41.18
CA ASN A 240 -0.64 9.30 42.47
C ASN A 240 0.77 9.91 42.32
N LEU A 241 0.86 11.03 41.61
CA LEU A 241 2.13 11.72 41.44
C LEU A 241 2.56 12.42 42.73
N ASP A 242 3.74 12.09 43.22
CA ASP A 242 4.32 12.70 44.42
C ASP A 242 4.54 14.23 44.20
N PRO A 243 4.28 15.09 45.20
CA PRO A 243 4.44 16.54 45.06
C PRO A 243 5.86 16.97 44.70
N PHE A 244 6.88 16.22 45.12
CA PHE A 244 8.27 16.49 44.74
C PHE A 244 8.51 16.20 43.26
N GLU A 245 7.97 15.10 42.74
CA GLU A 245 8.03 14.80 41.31
C GLU A 245 7.27 15.84 40.49
N LEU A 246 6.13 16.34 40.96
CA LEU A 246 5.37 17.37 40.26
C LEU A 246 6.17 18.68 40.16
N LYS A 247 6.85 19.10 41.23
CA LYS A 247 7.77 20.25 41.20
C LYS A 247 8.93 20.01 40.25
N ARG A 248 9.54 18.81 40.28
CA ARG A 248 10.62 18.46 39.35
C ARG A 248 10.16 18.54 37.89
N ARG A 249 8.98 17.99 37.57
CA ARG A 249 8.41 18.07 36.22
C ARG A 249 8.14 19.52 35.82
N GLN A 250 7.66 20.36 36.74
CA GLN A 250 7.48 21.80 36.49
C GLN A 250 8.80 22.48 36.09
N VAL A 251 9.88 22.26 36.84
CA VAL A 251 11.20 22.83 36.51
C VAL A 251 11.68 22.40 35.13
N VAL A 252 11.46 21.13 34.74
CA VAL A 252 11.81 20.64 33.39
C VAL A 252 11.00 21.36 32.31
N VAL A 253 9.72 21.64 32.56
CA VAL A 253 8.87 22.38 31.62
C VAL A 253 9.28 23.84 31.52
N ASP A 254 9.57 24.49 32.64
CA ASP A 254 9.99 25.89 32.67
C ASP A 254 11.30 26.09 31.92
N GLU A 255 12.27 25.18 32.12
CA GLU A 255 13.53 25.18 31.37
C GLU A 255 13.29 24.93 29.88
N LEU A 256 12.42 23.99 29.50
CA LEU A 256 12.09 23.74 28.10
C LEU A 256 11.43 24.95 27.43
N GLN A 257 10.51 25.62 28.12
CA GLN A 257 9.87 26.84 27.62
C GLN A 257 10.91 27.96 27.48
N GLY A 258 11.77 28.17 28.48
CA GLY A 258 12.85 29.15 28.42
C GLY A 258 13.82 28.91 27.25
N LEU A 259 14.14 27.65 26.95
CA LEU A 259 14.97 27.29 25.79
C LEU A 259 14.28 27.59 24.44
N LEU A 260 12.98 27.31 24.34
CA LEU A 260 12.21 27.57 23.11
C LEU A 260 11.96 29.07 22.88
N GLU A 261 11.80 29.84 23.95
CA GLU A 261 11.69 31.30 23.90
C GLU A 261 13.01 31.96 23.48
N GLN A 262 14.14 31.51 24.02
CA GLN A 262 15.48 31.98 23.62
C GLN A 262 15.80 31.72 22.15
N THR A 263 15.21 30.66 21.57
CA THR A 263 15.42 30.26 20.17
C THR A 263 14.35 30.80 19.22
N GLU A 264 13.57 31.80 19.67
CA GLU A 264 12.54 32.53 18.91
C GLU A 264 11.52 31.63 18.17
N THR A 265 11.28 30.42 18.69
CA THR A 265 10.43 29.42 18.03
C THR A 265 8.97 29.60 18.45
N LYS A 266 8.03 29.48 17.49
CA LYS A 266 6.60 29.41 17.85
C LYS A 266 6.31 27.99 18.32
N PHE A 267 5.80 27.82 19.53
CA PHE A 267 5.45 26.50 20.06
C PHE A 267 4.01 26.42 20.56
N GLU A 268 3.35 25.30 20.30
CA GLU A 268 2.04 24.95 20.86
C GLU A 268 2.21 23.86 21.91
N ARG A 269 1.67 24.07 23.10
CA ARG A 269 1.72 23.11 24.22
C ARG A 269 0.44 22.32 24.29
N LYS A 270 0.56 20.98 24.23
CA LYS A 270 -0.52 20.03 24.46
C LYS A 270 -0.16 19.06 25.60
N GLY A 271 -1.12 18.76 26.46
CA GLY A 271 -0.94 17.85 27.59
C GLY A 271 -0.51 18.54 28.91
N GLY A 272 -0.41 17.74 29.97
CA GLY A 272 -0.22 18.20 31.35
C GLY A 272 0.93 17.51 32.07
N LEU A 273 1.35 18.07 33.21
CA LEU A 273 2.49 17.59 34.01
C LEU A 273 2.33 16.14 34.50
N LYS A 274 1.09 15.67 34.66
CA LYS A 274 0.75 14.32 35.15
C LYS A 274 0.77 13.24 34.05
N GLY A 275 0.89 13.63 32.79
CA GLY A 275 0.82 12.72 31.64
C GLY A 275 1.95 12.95 30.64
N LEU A 276 1.64 12.80 29.35
CA LEU A 276 2.54 13.22 28.27
C LEU A 276 2.47 14.74 28.10
N LEU A 277 3.63 15.38 27.94
CA LEU A 277 3.72 16.75 27.42
C LEU A 277 4.19 16.70 25.97
N MET A 278 3.44 17.34 25.08
CA MET A 278 3.79 17.53 23.68
C MET A 278 3.97 19.02 23.40
N LEU A 279 5.13 19.40 22.88
CA LEU A 279 5.41 20.75 22.39
C LEU A 279 5.65 20.70 20.88
N THR A 280 4.70 21.19 20.10
CA THR A 280 4.87 21.28 18.64
C THR A 280 5.60 22.58 18.32
N CYS A 281 6.80 22.47 17.76
CA CYS A 281 7.70 23.58 17.50
C CYS A 281 7.72 23.90 16.01
N ILE A 282 7.42 25.16 15.67
CA ILE A 282 7.48 25.71 14.33
C ILE A 282 8.57 26.78 14.32
N PRO A 283 9.75 26.52 13.71
CA PRO A 283 10.78 27.55 13.59
C PRO A 283 10.21 28.74 12.80
N LYS A 284 10.47 29.97 13.26
CA LYS A 284 10.21 31.16 12.44
C LYS A 284 11.16 31.15 11.26
N ASP A 285 10.69 31.56 10.08
CA ASP A 285 11.37 31.43 8.79
C ASP A 285 12.84 31.87 8.85
N VAL A 286 13.74 30.91 9.04
CA VAL A 286 15.14 31.07 8.69
C VAL A 286 15.23 30.75 7.21
N PRO A 287 15.77 31.63 6.36
CA PRO A 287 15.91 31.34 4.94
C PRO A 287 16.68 30.03 4.78
N THR A 288 16.04 29.09 4.09
CA THR A 288 16.56 27.77 3.81
C THR A 288 17.88 27.94 3.06
N THR A 289 19.00 27.93 3.77
CA THR A 289 20.31 27.84 3.13
C THR A 289 20.38 26.41 2.62
N THR A 290 20.04 26.25 1.34
CA THR A 290 20.30 25.05 0.57
C THR A 290 21.74 24.62 0.83
N ALA A 291 21.89 23.57 1.63
CA ALA A 291 23.16 22.90 1.81
C ALA A 291 23.57 22.36 0.43
N LYS A 292 24.46 23.10 -0.25
CA LYS A 292 25.21 22.60 -1.39
C LYS A 292 25.86 21.27 -0.97
N PRO A 293 25.74 20.19 -1.77
CA PRO A 293 26.47 18.96 -1.49
C PRO A 293 27.96 19.28 -1.56
N SER A 294 28.66 19.13 -0.44
CA SER A 294 30.11 19.21 -0.40
C SER A 294 30.68 18.02 -1.19
N ASP A 295 31.23 18.30 -2.36
CA ASP A 295 32.07 17.41 -3.15
C ASP A 295 33.24 16.89 -2.29
N LYS A 296 33.06 15.71 -1.69
CA LYS A 296 34.18 14.90 -1.22
C LYS A 296 34.66 14.06 -2.38
N LYS A 297 35.68 14.58 -3.08
CA LYS A 297 36.58 13.84 -3.97
C LYS A 297 36.97 12.51 -3.34
N GLN A 298 36.40 11.42 -3.83
CA GLN A 298 36.90 10.07 -3.59
C GLN A 298 38.03 9.79 -4.59
N LYS A 299 39.21 9.48 -4.07
CA LYS A 299 40.37 9.00 -4.85
C LYS A 299 40.01 7.65 -5.49
N PRO A 300 40.34 7.41 -6.78
CA PRO A 300 40.17 6.10 -7.40
C PRO A 300 41.26 5.14 -6.88
N VAL A 301 40.85 3.98 -6.38
CA VAL A 301 41.75 2.86 -6.11
C VAL A 301 41.82 2.01 -7.37
N GLU A 302 43.03 1.86 -7.90
CA GLU A 302 43.37 1.05 -9.07
C GLU A 302 42.98 -0.42 -8.86
N LYS A 303 42.15 -0.95 -9.76
CA LYS A 303 41.90 -2.39 -9.91
C LYS A 303 43.03 -2.99 -10.77
N LYS A 304 43.89 -3.80 -10.15
CA LYS A 304 44.77 -4.73 -10.88
C LYS A 304 43.94 -5.88 -11.44
N LYS A 305 44.03 -6.02 -12.77
CA LYS A 305 43.60 -7.19 -13.56
C LYS A 305 44.23 -8.47 -13.01
N LYS A 306 43.44 -9.52 -12.84
CA LYS A 306 43.89 -10.91 -12.98
C LYS A 306 42.86 -11.68 -13.79
N GLU A 307 43.41 -12.42 -14.73
CA GLU A 307 42.81 -13.16 -15.82
C GLU A 307 41.89 -14.30 -15.36
N GLU A 308 40.92 -14.63 -16.23
CA GLU A 308 40.11 -15.85 -16.21
C GLU A 308 40.98 -17.12 -16.25
N PRO A 309 40.41 -18.27 -15.87
CA PRO A 309 39.99 -19.15 -16.97
C PRO A 309 38.56 -19.70 -16.84
N GLU A 310 38.01 -19.96 -18.03
CA GLU A 310 36.72 -20.53 -18.40
C GLU A 310 36.15 -21.65 -17.50
N LYS A 311 34.83 -21.62 -17.29
CA LYS A 311 33.93 -22.79 -17.31
C LYS A 311 32.45 -22.37 -17.45
N ALA A 312 31.73 -23.11 -18.29
CA ALA A 312 30.38 -22.86 -18.81
C ALA A 312 29.21 -23.06 -17.80
N PRO A 313 27.94 -22.90 -18.24
CA PRO A 313 27.02 -21.85 -17.84
C PRO A 313 26.16 -22.20 -16.60
N LYS A 314 25.93 -21.22 -15.73
CA LYS A 314 24.79 -21.18 -14.80
C LYS A 314 24.04 -19.89 -15.04
N VAL A 315 23.04 -19.97 -15.90
CA VAL A 315 21.97 -18.98 -16.00
C VAL A 315 21.02 -19.23 -14.82
N GLU A 316 20.40 -18.18 -14.31
CA GLU A 316 19.39 -18.14 -13.22
C GLU A 316 19.93 -17.95 -11.79
N GLU A 317 20.50 -16.77 -11.50
CA GLU A 317 20.32 -16.09 -10.19
C GLU A 317 20.86 -14.64 -10.24
N GLU A 318 21.90 -14.38 -11.04
CA GLU A 318 22.52 -13.04 -11.15
C GLU A 318 21.68 -12.02 -11.94
N ASP A 319 20.77 -12.47 -12.82
CA ASP A 319 19.84 -11.57 -13.52
C ASP A 319 18.75 -10.98 -12.61
N LEU A 320 18.48 -11.60 -11.45
CA LEU A 320 17.55 -11.04 -10.46
C LEU A 320 18.17 -9.86 -9.72
N ASP A 321 19.48 -9.92 -9.42
CA ASP A 321 20.20 -8.79 -8.81
C ASP A 321 20.40 -7.64 -9.79
N ALA A 322 20.53 -7.92 -11.10
CA ALA A 322 20.50 -6.90 -12.14
C ALA A 322 19.15 -6.15 -12.17
N LEU A 323 18.02 -6.85 -12.00
CA LEU A 323 16.70 -6.20 -11.93
C LEU A 323 16.51 -5.29 -10.70
N TYR A 324 17.20 -5.56 -9.58
CA TYR A 324 17.11 -4.75 -8.37
C TYR A 324 18.14 -3.61 -8.28
N SER A 325 19.21 -3.65 -9.08
CA SER A 325 20.25 -2.62 -9.09
C SER A 325 19.91 -1.40 -9.96
N PHE A 326 18.94 -1.49 -10.88
CA PHE A 326 18.50 -0.36 -11.72
C PHE A 326 17.66 0.73 -11.01
N LYS A 327 17.33 0.58 -9.72
CA LYS A 327 16.46 1.53 -8.98
C LYS A 327 17.17 2.44 -7.97
N ILE A 328 18.51 2.54 -8.03
CA ILE A 328 19.26 3.40 -7.09
C ILE A 328 19.87 4.66 -7.77
N GLU A 329 19.83 4.80 -9.09
CA GLU A 329 20.26 6.04 -9.77
C GLU A 329 19.13 6.67 -10.59
N ASN A 330 18.37 7.55 -9.93
CA ASN A 330 18.02 8.93 -10.36
C ASN A 330 16.90 9.51 -9.50
#